data_AF-A0A176YNN4-F1
#
_entry.id   AF-A0A176YNN4-F1
#
_cell.length_a   1.000
_cell.length_b   1.000
_cell.length_c   1.000
_cell.angle_alpha   90.00
_cell.angle_beta   90.00
_cell.angle_gamma   90.00
#
_symmetry.space_group_name_H-M   'P 1'
#
loop_
_entity.id
_entity.type
_entity.pdbx_description
1 polymer ?
#
loop_
_entity_poly.entity_id
_entity_poly.type
_entity_poly.pdbx_seq_one_letter_code
_entity_poly.pdbx_strand_id
1 'polypeptide(L)' 'MSQAHRQAYIIEIHDRAAGIITRDERGFRFFSSERLFDSLEGRQFRSAREAERAARAVFSERSQRANSLFLAV' A
#
# COMPACT_ATOMS: atom_id res chain seq x y z
N MET A 1 4.33 -15.89 29.15
CA MET A 1 3.60 -15.06 28.16
C MET A 1 4.49 -14.91 26.93
N SER A 2 4.19 -15.61 25.83
CA SER A 2 4.97 -15.46 24.60
C SER A 2 4.64 -14.10 23.98
N GLN A 3 5.62 -13.20 23.90
CA GLN A 3 5.46 -11.91 23.22
C GLN A 3 5.26 -12.18 21.73
N ALA A 4 4.04 -12.01 21.23
CA ALA A 4 3.78 -12.04 19.79
C ALA A 4 4.44 -10.80 19.16
N HIS A 5 5.62 -10.99 18.56
CA HIS A 5 6.38 -9.92 17.91
C HIS A 5 5.69 -9.53 16.59
N ARG A 6 4.66 -8.67 16.68
CA ARG A 6 4.02 -8.05 15.52
C ARG A 6 5.00 -7.07 14.89
N GLN A 7 5.42 -7.37 13.67
CA GLN A 7 6.25 -6.47 12.88
C GLN A 7 5.34 -5.59 12.04
N ALA A 8 5.66 -4.30 11.98
CA ALA A 8 5.00 -3.37 11.08
C ALA A 8 6.04 -2.72 10.17
N TYR A 9 5.69 -2.53 8.90
CA TYR A 9 6.53 -1.95 7.87
C TYR A 9 5.79 -0.80 7.21
N ILE A 10 6.43 0.34 7.04
CA ILE A 10 5.86 1.44 6.25
C ILE A 10 6.24 1.24 4.79
N ILE A 11 5.29 1.40 3.89
CA ILE A 11 5.54 1.45 2.45
C ILE A 11 5.50 2.90 2.00
N GLU A 12 6.60 3.36 1.40
CA GLU A 12 6.74 4.70 0.86
C GLU A 12 6.93 4.65 -0.67
N ILE A 13 6.21 5.49 -1.39
CA ILE A 13 6.23 5.61 -2.85
C ILE A 13 6.41 7.09 -3.20
N HIS A 14 7.51 7.45 -3.87
CA HIS A 14 7.80 8.83 -4.28
C HIS A 14 7.64 9.85 -3.14
N ASP A 15 8.32 9.60 -2.02
CA ASP A 15 8.31 10.46 -0.81
C ASP A 15 6.93 10.59 -0.13
N ARG A 16 6.02 9.66 -0.41
CA ARG A 16 4.70 9.59 0.21
C ARG A 16 4.48 8.25 0.89
N ALA A 17 3.95 8.27 2.10
CA ALA A 17 3.52 7.07 2.80
C ALA A 17 2.29 6.50 2.07
N ALA A 18 2.47 5.37 1.40
CA ALA A 18 1.36 4.66 0.75
C ALA A 18 0.47 3.97 1.79
N GLY A 19 1.11 3.40 2.82
CA GLY A 19 0.43 2.67 3.86
C GLY A 19 1.39 1.98 4.82
N ILE A 20 0.82 1.38 5.86
CA ILE A 20 1.52 0.51 6.79
C ILE A 20 1.10 -0.94 6.57
N ILE A 21 2.04 -1.86 6.70
CA ILE A 21 1.80 -3.30 6.65
C ILE A 21 2.05 -3.87 8.02
N THR A 22 1.06 -4.57 8.56
CA THR A 22 1.26 -5.41 9.74
C THR A 22 1.49 -6.85 9.32
N ARG A 23 2.50 -7.49 9.91
CA ARG A 23 2.72 -8.93 9.81
C ARG A 23 2.09 -9.63 11.02
N ASP A 24 1.24 -10.61 10.75
CA ASP A 24 0.71 -11.54 11.74
C ASP A 24 0.96 -13.01 11.31
N GLU A 25 0.43 -13.97 12.09
CA GLU A 25 0.55 -15.40 11.79
C GLU A 25 -0.16 -15.82 10.50
N ARG A 26 -1.12 -15.02 10.02
CA ARG A 26 -1.94 -15.27 8.84
C ARG A 26 -1.39 -14.60 7.58
N GLY A 27 -0.50 -13.62 7.72
CA GLY A 27 0.21 -13.01 6.59
C GLY A 27 0.50 -11.52 6.80
N PHE A 28 0.41 -10.78 5.70
CA PHE A 28 0.68 -9.33 5.67
C PHE A 28 -0.61 -8.58 5.36
N ARG A 29 -1.04 -7.69 6.23
CA ARG A 29 -2.23 -6.86 6.03
C ARG A 29 -1.82 -5.41 5.78
N PHE A 30 -2.36 -4.82 4.73
CA PHE A 30 -2.11 -3.44 4.35
C PHE A 30 -3.17 -2.50 4.93
N PHE A 31 -2.74 -1.33 5.39
CA PHE A 31 -3.58 -0.22 5.83
C PHE A 31 -3.14 1.04 5.09
N SER A 32 -4.05 1.71 4.38
CA SER A 32 -3.80 2.90 3.59
C SER A 32 -3.47 4.09 4.49
N SER A 33 -2.53 4.92 4.03
CA SER A 33 -2.24 6.22 4.65
C SER A 33 -2.80 7.39 3.84
N GLU A 34 -3.09 7.18 2.55
CA GLU A 34 -3.72 8.16 1.67
C GLU A 34 -4.86 7.54 0.87
N ARG A 35 -5.85 8.37 0.51
CA ARG A 35 -7.02 7.98 -0.30
C ARG A 35 -6.68 7.34 -1.65
N LEU A 36 -5.48 7.64 -2.16
CA LEU A 36 -4.95 7.02 -3.37
C LEU A 36 -4.90 5.49 -3.24
N PHE A 37 -4.58 4.98 -2.04
CA PHE A 37 -4.34 3.58 -1.75
C PHE A 37 -5.52 2.88 -1.07
N ASP A 38 -6.69 3.51 -0.97
CA ASP A 38 -7.88 2.90 -0.33
C ASP A 38 -8.32 1.60 -1.03
N SER A 39 -7.99 1.42 -2.31
CA SER A 39 -8.19 0.15 -3.02
C SER A 39 -7.36 -1.02 -2.45
N LEU A 40 -6.37 -0.70 -1.60
CA LEU A 40 -5.50 -1.65 -0.91
C LEU A 40 -5.86 -1.84 0.57
N GLU A 41 -6.79 -1.05 1.11
CA GLU A 41 -7.17 -1.08 2.52
C GLU A 41 -7.64 -2.47 2.96
N GLY A 42 -7.05 -2.98 4.04
CA GLY A 42 -7.38 -4.27 4.62
C GLY A 42 -7.01 -5.49 3.77
N ARG A 43 -6.41 -5.30 2.58
CA ARG A 43 -6.01 -6.42 1.71
C ARG A 43 -4.89 -7.23 2.38
N GLN A 44 -5.02 -8.55 2.26
CA GLN A 44 -4.00 -9.50 2.69
C GLN A 44 -3.08 -9.85 1.53
N PHE A 45 -1.78 -9.89 1.83
CA PHE A 45 -0.71 -10.21 0.90
C PHE A 45 0.15 -11.33 1.47
N ARG A 46 0.80 -12.06 0.57
CA ARG A 46 1.69 -13.19 0.89
C ARG A 46 3.05 -12.70 1.39
N SER A 47 3.41 -11.46 1.03
CA SER A 47 4.65 -10.79 1.47
C SER A 47 4.52 -9.27 1.42
N ALA A 48 5.35 -8.57 2.20
CA ALA A 48 5.47 -7.11 2.11
C ALA A 48 5.82 -6.62 0.70
N ARG A 49 6.65 -7.38 -0.04
CA ARG A 49 7.05 -7.05 -1.42
C ARG A 49 5.90 -7.16 -2.43
N GLU A 50 4.92 -8.04 -2.17
CA GLU A 50 3.71 -8.12 -2.97
C GLU A 50 2.82 -6.89 -2.76
N ALA A 51 2.65 -6.48 -1.50
CA ALA A 51 1.92 -5.28 -1.15
C ALA A 51 2.59 -4.00 -1.72
N GLU A 52 3.93 -3.93 -1.70
CA GLU A 52 4.66 -2.82 -2.34
C GLU A 52 4.38 -2.74 -3.83
N ARG A 53 4.41 -3.88 -4.54
CA ARG A 53 4.08 -3.93 -5.97
C ARG A 53 2.65 -3.48 -6.23
N ALA A 54 1.70 -3.87 -5.39
CA ALA A 54 0.31 -3.42 -5.49
C ALA A 54 0.19 -1.90 -5.28
N ALA A 55 0.88 -1.34 -4.29
CA ALA A 55 0.92 0.11 -4.04
C ALA A 55 1.51 0.87 -5.24
N ARG A 56 2.62 0.39 -5.81
CA ARG A 56 3.22 0.95 -7.04
C ARG A 56 2.26 0.94 -8.22
N ALA A 57 1.52 -0.15 -8.42
CA ALA A 57 0.55 -0.25 -9.50
C ALA A 57 -0.57 0.80 -9.36
N VAL A 58 -1.16 0.91 -8.16
CA VAL A 58 -2.21 1.90 -7.88
C VAL A 58 -1.72 3.33 -8.08
N PHE A 59 -0.50 3.64 -7.63
CA PHE A 59 0.11 4.96 -7.85
C PHE A 59 0.29 5.25 -9.35
N SER A 60 0.84 4.31 -10.10
CA SER A 60 1.02 4.45 -11.56
C SER A 60 -0.31 4.66 -12.27
N GLU A 61 -1.33 3.85 -11.98
CA GLU A 61 -2.66 3.98 -12.58
C GLU A 61 -3.29 5.34 -12.30
N ARG A 62 -3.16 5.86 -11.08
CA ARG A 62 -3.74 7.18 -10.75
C ARG A 62 -2.95 8.33 -11.35
N SER A 63 -1.62 8.23 -11.37
CA SER A 63 -0.77 9.23 -12.01
C SER A 63 -1.10 9.34 -13.51
N GLN A 64 -1.29 8.20 -14.19
CA GLN A 64 -1.73 8.17 -15.58
C GLN A 64 -3.10 8.83 -15.77
N ARG A 65 -4.10 8.49 -14.94
CA ARG A 65 -5.43 9.13 -15.02
C ARG A 65 -5.39 10.64 -14.77
N ALA A 66 -4.60 11.10 -13.82
CA ALA A 66 -4.45 12.52 -13.53
C ALA A 66 -3.82 13.28 -14.71
N ASN A 67 -2.82 12.66 -15.36
CA ASN A 67 -2.19 13.23 -16.54
C ASN A 67 -3.16 13.29 -17.74
N SER A 68 -4.00 12.27 -17.94
CA SER A 68 -5.03 12.26 -18.99
C SER A 68 -6.07 13.38 -18.80
N LEU A 69 -6.45 13.68 -17.56
CA LEU A 69 -7.43 14.73 -17.27
C LEU A 69 -6.86 16.14 -17.51
N PHE A 70 -5.57 16.34 -17.30
CA PHE A 70 -4.90 17.62 -17.52
C PHE A 70 -4.78 17.98 -19.01
N LEU A 71 -4.72 17.00 -19.91
CA LEU A 71 -4.63 17.24 -21.37
C LEU A 71 -5.99 17.43 -22.06
N ALA A 72 -7.10 17.31 -21.33
CA ALA A 72 -8.46 17.37 -21.87
C ALA A 72 -9.15 18.73 -21.66
N VAL A 73 -8.42 19.76 -21.24
CA VAL A 73 -8.90 21.15 -21.04
C VAL A 73 -8.24 22.09 -22.05
#